data_AF-A0A397EDN4-F1
#
_entry.id   AF-A0A397EDN4-F1
#
_cell.length_a   1.000
_cell.length_b   1.000
_cell.length_c   1.000
_cell.angle_alpha   90.00
_cell.angle_beta   90.00
_cell.angle_gamma   90.00
#
_symmetry.space_group_name_H-M   'P 1'
#
loop_
_entity.id
_entity.type
_entity.pdbx_description
1 polymer ?
#
loop_
_entity_poly.entity_id
_entity_poly.type
_entity_poly.pdbx_seq_one_letter_code
_entity_poly.pdbx_strand_id
1 'polypeptide(L)'
;MEHCQDIRNELSNCSLQDVIPIHSSVRNVLEKLLQYGDTSKEAMFSGGSQLQLNSQPNDNVDNNKPSPQDPERKGAISPVRAKAARVMPLADVCSAISSLLCEKLWQEANDRSKLTLRPFMRQYFIRVYGLKSLAMAHISSFKHSLAINQHENRRASLFYWFLGCDESRKFSADYAFEFFKSVVKHVLVVHNKAPVKPFLVQTTPDVMTSLESIQYAWTDLLGDGCVLDDVPDNNLNSSTKKRLVTLAKAIEVTKLSFYDGNDREATVSLFLDDLKDRVNPIGMEDFLSGIMDCWLKLFEFTVQLIRVKFKEADKNGDGTMDFEEFIAFMQASNVLGFSETKKRELARTEARMRREAIAIYDSLTNDDNIIDENAFIEYLLTQVQWLSNEEDATVVAAVVAPSPSDASPVSPVDHNPS
;
A
#
# COMPACT_ATOMS: atom_id res chain seq x y z
N MET A 1 29.57 26.23 -34.57
CA MET A 1 29.48 25.47 -35.84
C MET A 1 30.20 24.13 -35.76
N GLU A 2 31.33 24.04 -35.05
CA GLU A 2 32.07 22.77 -34.84
C GLU A 2 31.24 21.70 -34.09
N HIS A 3 30.51 22.07 -33.04
CA HIS A 3 29.58 21.17 -32.33
C HIS A 3 28.52 20.48 -33.21
N CYS A 4 28.02 21.15 -34.26
CA CYS A 4 27.04 20.55 -35.16
C CYS A 4 27.68 19.55 -36.13
N GLN A 5 28.98 19.65 -36.36
CA GLN A 5 29.72 18.77 -37.25
C GLN A 5 30.17 17.49 -36.52
N ASP A 6 30.49 17.59 -35.23
CA ASP A 6 30.81 16.45 -34.37
C ASP A 6 29.57 15.55 -34.17
N ILE A 7 28.42 16.16 -33.87
CA ILE A 7 27.12 15.45 -33.78
C ILE A 7 26.76 14.77 -35.12
N ARG A 8 27.05 15.41 -36.25
CA ARG A 8 26.77 14.84 -37.59
C ARG A 8 27.67 13.64 -37.90
N ASN A 9 28.90 13.63 -37.39
CA ASN A 9 29.84 12.53 -37.57
C ASN A 9 29.54 11.35 -36.62
N GLU A 10 29.09 11.61 -35.38
CA GLU A 10 28.64 10.56 -34.46
C GLU A 10 27.33 9.89 -34.89
N LEU A 11 26.42 10.66 -35.49
CA LEU A 11 25.10 10.19 -35.92
C LEU A 11 25.07 9.59 -37.34
N SER A 12 26.21 9.48 -38.04
CA SER A 12 26.25 9.06 -39.45
C SER A 12 25.77 7.61 -39.68
N ASN A 13 25.77 6.80 -38.61
CA ASN A 13 25.42 5.38 -38.65
C ASN A 13 24.11 5.05 -37.89
N CYS A 14 23.43 6.05 -37.32
CA CYS A 14 22.19 5.87 -36.55
C CYS A 14 20.96 6.27 -37.38
N SER A 15 19.89 5.46 -37.36
CA SER A 15 18.65 5.85 -38.00
C SER A 15 17.98 6.97 -37.19
N LEU A 16 17.21 7.85 -37.83
CA LEU A 16 16.51 8.96 -37.12
C LEU A 16 15.57 8.45 -36.00
N GLN A 17 15.16 7.18 -36.05
CA GLN A 17 14.36 6.53 -35.01
C GLN A 17 15.18 6.16 -33.77
N ASP A 18 16.50 6.03 -33.90
CA ASP A 18 17.43 5.70 -32.81
C ASP A 18 18.02 6.94 -32.12
N VAL A 19 17.90 8.13 -32.74
CA VAL A 19 18.49 9.39 -32.23
C VAL A 19 17.56 10.15 -31.29
N ILE A 20 16.24 10.05 -31.51
CA ILE A 20 15.22 10.74 -30.71
C ILE A 20 15.22 10.33 -29.21
N PRO A 21 15.52 9.07 -28.83
CA PRO A 21 15.58 8.69 -27.42
C PRO A 21 16.80 9.21 -26.66
N ILE A 22 17.94 9.45 -27.33
CA ILE A 22 19.27 9.55 -26.69
C ILE A 22 19.60 10.95 -26.14
N HIS A 23 18.96 12.02 -26.63
CA HIS A 23 19.24 13.38 -26.17
C HIS A 23 17.99 14.13 -25.72
N SER A 24 17.89 14.38 -24.40
CA SER A 24 16.84 15.22 -23.78
C SER A 24 16.78 16.65 -24.35
N SER A 25 17.93 17.19 -24.75
CA SER A 25 18.03 18.48 -25.45
C SER A 25 17.33 18.46 -26.81
N VAL A 26 17.42 17.36 -27.55
CA VAL A 26 16.73 17.17 -28.84
C VAL A 26 15.24 16.97 -28.63
N ARG A 27 14.82 16.22 -27.60
CA ARG A 27 13.42 15.99 -27.23
C ARG A 27 12.70 17.29 -26.83
N ASN A 28 13.31 18.08 -25.95
CA ASN A 28 12.79 19.39 -25.52
C ASN A 28 12.71 20.41 -26.66
N VAL A 29 13.65 20.36 -27.61
CA VAL A 29 13.62 21.22 -28.80
C VAL A 29 12.53 20.76 -29.78
N LEU A 30 12.35 19.45 -29.98
CA LEU A 30 11.28 18.91 -30.80
C LEU A 30 9.89 19.18 -30.21
N GLU A 31 9.72 19.04 -28.91
CA GLU A 31 8.46 19.32 -28.22
C GLU A 31 8.10 20.81 -28.30
N LYS A 32 9.09 21.70 -28.12
CA LYS A 32 8.92 23.14 -28.38
C LYS A 32 8.58 23.42 -29.83
N LEU A 33 9.23 22.76 -30.80
CA LEU A 33 8.93 22.95 -32.22
C LEU A 33 7.55 22.42 -32.61
N LEU A 34 7.07 21.33 -31.99
CA LEU A 34 5.72 20.80 -32.18
C LEU A 34 4.66 21.72 -31.57
N GLN A 35 4.95 22.39 -30.44
CA GLN A 35 4.10 23.44 -29.88
C GLN A 35 3.96 24.66 -30.80
N TYR A 36 5.00 25.01 -31.59
CA TYR A 36 4.90 26.06 -32.61
C TYR A 36 4.11 25.63 -33.86
N GLY A 37 3.92 24.31 -34.07
CA GLY A 37 3.21 23.76 -35.22
C GLY A 37 1.69 23.70 -35.07
N ASP A 38 1.14 23.83 -33.87
CA ASP A 38 -0.29 23.61 -33.59
C ASP A 38 -1.08 24.90 -33.31
N THR A 39 -0.89 25.93 -34.14
CA THR A 39 -1.64 27.19 -34.05
C THR A 39 -3.03 27.16 -34.69
N SER A 40 -3.61 25.97 -34.95
CA SER A 40 -4.87 25.85 -35.70
C SER A 40 -6.11 25.50 -34.87
N LYS A 41 -6.08 25.53 -33.52
CA LYS A 41 -7.26 25.18 -32.71
C LYS A 41 -7.69 26.12 -31.57
N GLU A 42 -7.08 27.30 -31.41
CA GLU A 42 -7.49 28.27 -30.36
C GLU A 42 -8.31 29.47 -30.85
N ALA A 43 -8.98 29.36 -32.01
CA ALA A 43 -9.82 30.43 -32.56
C ALA A 43 -11.30 30.05 -32.72
N MET A 44 -11.90 29.38 -31.74
CA MET A 44 -13.37 29.32 -31.61
C MET A 44 -13.74 29.11 -30.13
N PHE A 45 -13.99 30.19 -29.39
CA PHE A 45 -15.00 30.34 -28.33
C PHE A 45 -14.73 31.65 -27.57
N SER A 46 -15.00 32.78 -28.22
CA SER A 46 -15.25 34.05 -27.55
C SER A 46 -16.38 34.74 -28.30
N GLY A 47 -17.52 34.92 -27.63
CA GLY A 47 -18.72 35.50 -28.19
C GLY A 47 -19.83 35.52 -27.16
N GLY A 48 -19.79 36.49 -26.24
CA GLY A 48 -20.91 36.78 -25.35
C GLY A 48 -22.04 37.50 -26.09
N SER A 49 -23.27 37.36 -25.60
CA SER A 49 -24.31 38.39 -25.69
C SER A 49 -25.42 38.18 -24.64
N GLN A 50 -25.58 39.24 -23.85
CA GLN A 50 -26.70 39.69 -23.03
C GLN A 50 -28.12 39.31 -23.49
N LEU A 51 -28.99 39.01 -22.50
CA LEU A 51 -30.39 39.46 -22.38
C LEU A 51 -30.69 39.59 -20.86
N GLN A 52 -30.64 40.78 -20.26
CA GLN A 52 -31.76 41.72 -20.03
C GLN A 52 -33.11 41.07 -19.63
N LEU A 53 -33.49 41.27 -18.37
CA LEU A 53 -34.88 41.39 -17.94
C LEU A 53 -34.95 42.48 -16.86
N ASN A 54 -35.83 43.44 -17.10
CA ASN A 54 -35.98 44.70 -16.40
C ASN A 54 -37.41 44.77 -15.86
N SER A 55 -37.60 45.09 -14.58
CA SER A 55 -38.78 45.83 -14.07
C SER A 55 -38.69 46.10 -12.56
N GLN A 56 -38.04 47.22 -12.24
CA GLN A 56 -38.56 48.38 -11.47
C GLN A 56 -39.07 48.26 -10.00
N PRO A 57 -39.12 49.40 -9.24
CA PRO A 57 -38.43 49.53 -7.96
C PRO A 57 -39.39 49.81 -6.78
N ASN A 58 -38.85 49.84 -5.56
CA ASN A 58 -39.43 50.70 -4.53
C ASN A 58 -38.36 51.26 -3.61
N ASP A 59 -38.41 52.58 -3.51
CA ASP A 59 -37.61 53.44 -2.66
C ASP A 59 -37.84 53.13 -1.17
N ASN A 60 -36.76 53.17 -0.38
CA ASN A 60 -36.72 54.11 0.73
C ASN A 60 -35.29 54.29 1.26
N VAL A 61 -34.87 55.53 1.17
CA VAL A 61 -33.72 56.16 1.80
C VAL A 61 -34.00 56.28 3.29
N ASP A 62 -33.04 55.90 4.15
CA ASP A 62 -32.72 56.82 5.24
C ASP A 62 -31.26 56.70 5.71
N ASN A 63 -30.60 57.85 5.65
CA ASN A 63 -29.25 58.10 6.11
C ASN A 63 -29.24 58.15 7.64
N ASN A 64 -28.15 57.68 8.27
CA ASN A 64 -27.41 58.51 9.23
C ASN A 64 -26.13 57.81 9.70
N LYS A 65 -25.00 58.35 9.26
CA LYS A 65 -23.71 58.32 9.97
C LYS A 65 -23.55 59.68 10.66
N PRO A 66 -22.88 59.76 11.81
CA PRO A 66 -21.51 60.26 11.75
C PRO A 66 -20.53 59.56 12.70
N SER A 67 -19.32 59.30 12.20
CA SER A 67 -18.06 59.21 12.98
C SER A 67 -17.60 60.65 13.30
N PRO A 68 -16.70 60.96 14.27
CA PRO A 68 -15.38 60.31 14.44
C PRO A 68 -14.78 60.27 15.87
N GLN A 69 -13.77 59.42 16.07
CA GLN A 69 -12.43 59.74 16.66
C GLN A 69 -11.73 58.48 17.20
N ASP A 70 -10.59 58.14 16.59
CA ASP A 70 -9.55 57.29 17.17
C ASP A 70 -8.83 58.02 18.32
N PRO A 71 -8.16 57.28 19.22
CA PRO A 71 -6.71 57.20 19.06
C PRO A 71 -6.14 55.79 19.19
N GLU A 72 -5.09 55.59 18.40
CA GLU A 72 -4.22 54.43 18.30
C GLU A 72 -3.86 53.79 19.65
N ARG A 73 -4.11 52.49 19.78
CA ARG A 73 -3.32 51.59 20.63
C ARG A 73 -2.74 50.48 19.76
N LYS A 74 -1.43 50.56 19.54
CA LYS A 74 -0.60 49.46 19.03
C LYS A 74 -0.68 48.29 20.03
N GLY A 75 -1.67 47.43 19.84
CA GLY A 75 -1.75 46.13 20.50
C GLY A 75 -0.74 45.20 19.84
N ALA A 76 0.32 44.88 20.57
CA ALA A 76 1.23 43.81 20.20
C ALA A 76 0.41 42.54 19.88
N ILE A 77 0.52 42.06 18.65
CA ILE A 77 -0.02 40.76 18.26
C ILE A 77 0.77 39.73 19.05
N SER A 78 0.21 39.31 20.18
CA SER A 78 0.70 38.14 20.91
C SER A 78 0.65 36.95 19.93
N PRO A 79 1.72 36.16 19.79
CA PRO A 79 1.67 34.99 18.93
C PRO A 79 0.58 34.10 19.52
N VAL A 80 -0.47 33.84 18.73
CA VAL A 80 -1.48 32.85 19.07
C VAL A 80 -0.73 31.53 19.21
N ARG A 81 -0.43 31.17 20.47
CA ARG A 81 0.17 29.90 20.84
C ARG A 81 -0.76 28.84 20.25
N ALA A 82 -0.29 28.14 19.22
CA ALA A 82 -1.01 27.01 18.66
C ALA A 82 -1.42 26.13 19.84
N LYS A 83 -2.74 25.99 20.07
CA LYS A 83 -3.25 25.11 21.13
C LYS A 83 -2.61 23.76 20.88
N ALA A 84 -1.83 23.28 21.85
CA ALA A 84 -1.22 21.96 21.79
C ALA A 84 -2.31 20.96 21.37
N ALA A 85 -2.05 20.19 20.32
CA ALA A 85 -2.99 19.19 19.83
C ALA A 85 -3.37 18.31 21.02
N ARG A 86 -4.66 18.31 21.39
CA ARG A 86 -5.14 17.52 22.53
C ARG A 86 -4.80 16.06 22.25
N VAL A 87 -4.10 15.42 23.18
CA VAL A 87 -3.79 13.99 23.11
C VAL A 87 -5.10 13.23 23.27
N MET A 88 -5.37 12.31 22.34
CA MET A 88 -6.55 11.46 22.41
C MET A 88 -6.31 10.33 23.41
N PRO A 89 -7.31 9.97 24.24
CA PRO A 89 -7.29 8.75 25.04
C PRO A 89 -7.00 7.51 24.18
N LEU A 90 -6.31 6.51 24.73
CA LEU A 90 -5.95 5.29 23.99
C LEU A 90 -7.17 4.58 23.38
N ALA A 91 -8.29 4.51 24.09
CA ALA A 91 -9.53 3.94 23.57
C ALA A 91 -10.02 4.67 22.30
N ASP A 92 -9.90 6.00 22.25
CA ASP A 92 -10.27 6.79 21.08
C ASP A 92 -9.28 6.59 19.92
N VAL A 93 -7.99 6.41 20.23
CA VAL A 93 -6.95 6.05 19.24
C VAL A 93 -7.25 4.68 18.62
N CYS A 94 -7.53 3.67 19.43
CA CYS A 94 -7.90 2.31 19.01
C CYS A 94 -9.20 2.29 18.18
N SER A 95 -10.20 3.06 18.59
CA SER A 95 -11.45 3.24 17.85
C SER A 95 -11.22 3.92 16.48
N ALA A 96 -10.37 4.95 16.44
CA ALA A 96 -10.01 5.62 15.19
C ALA A 96 -9.24 4.69 14.24
N ILE A 97 -8.31 3.88 14.76
CA ILE A 97 -7.61 2.83 14.00
C ILE A 97 -8.61 1.85 13.39
N SER A 98 -9.51 1.32 14.22
CA SER A 98 -10.51 0.33 13.81
C SER A 98 -11.41 0.88 12.69
N SER A 99 -11.90 2.11 12.87
CA SER A 99 -12.75 2.79 11.88
C SER A 99 -12.01 3.02 10.56
N LEU A 100 -10.77 3.54 10.63
CA LEU A 100 -9.95 3.82 9.45
C LEU A 100 -9.68 2.55 8.64
N LEU A 101 -9.34 1.45 9.30
CA LEU A 101 -9.03 0.20 8.61
C LEU A 101 -10.29 -0.48 8.05
N CYS A 102 -11.38 -0.54 8.81
CA CYS A 102 -12.63 -1.13 8.30
C CYS A 102 -13.11 -0.39 7.05
N GLU A 103 -13.03 0.94 7.07
CA GLU A 103 -13.33 1.78 5.91
C GLU A 103 -12.36 1.54 4.75
N LYS A 104 -11.07 1.32 5.01
CA LYS A 104 -10.09 0.99 3.97
C LYS A 104 -10.39 -0.37 3.32
N LEU A 105 -10.68 -1.38 4.14
CA LEU A 105 -11.07 -2.71 3.66
C LEU A 105 -12.36 -2.68 2.85
N TRP A 106 -13.35 -1.89 3.30
CA TRP A 106 -14.61 -1.69 2.58
C TRP A 106 -14.40 -0.92 1.27
N GLN A 107 -13.56 0.12 1.28
CA GLN A 107 -13.21 0.87 0.08
C GLN A 107 -12.62 -0.05 -0.99
N GLU A 108 -11.65 -0.89 -0.66
CA GLU A 108 -11.02 -1.81 -1.62
C GLU A 108 -11.97 -2.89 -2.16
N ALA A 109 -12.93 -3.32 -1.35
CA ALA A 109 -13.95 -4.26 -1.81
C ALA A 109 -14.91 -3.64 -2.84
N ASN A 110 -15.09 -2.31 -2.83
CA ASN A 110 -16.11 -1.61 -3.63
C ASN A 110 -15.54 -0.64 -4.67
N ASP A 111 -14.27 -0.27 -4.57
CA ASP A 111 -13.58 0.70 -5.40
C ASP A 111 -12.21 0.14 -5.81
N ARG A 112 -11.85 0.29 -7.09
CA ARG A 112 -10.54 -0.15 -7.64
C ARG A 112 -9.41 0.84 -7.33
N SER A 113 -9.67 1.83 -6.49
CA SER A 113 -8.71 2.82 -6.03
C SER A 113 -7.60 2.19 -5.18
N LYS A 114 -6.39 2.20 -5.74
CA LYS A 114 -5.16 1.71 -5.09
C LYS A 114 -4.49 2.75 -4.19
N LEU A 115 -5.27 3.60 -3.52
CA LEU A 115 -4.70 4.61 -2.62
C LEU A 115 -4.00 3.95 -1.43
N THR A 116 -2.76 4.35 -1.17
CA THR A 116 -2.05 3.97 0.07
C THR A 116 -2.74 4.56 1.30
N LEU A 117 -2.39 4.07 2.49
CA LEU A 117 -3.07 4.45 3.74
C LEU A 117 -3.05 5.96 4.01
N ARG A 118 -1.96 6.66 3.68
CA ARG A 118 -1.79 8.09 4.01
C ARG A 118 -2.72 9.01 3.19
N PRO A 119 -2.77 8.92 1.83
CA PRO A 119 -3.79 9.59 1.03
C PRO A 119 -5.21 9.18 1.42
N PHE A 120 -5.46 7.90 1.65
CA PHE A 120 -6.78 7.40 2.05
C PHE A 120 -7.24 8.03 3.36
N MET A 121 -6.42 8.00 4.40
CA MET A 121 -6.72 8.61 5.71
C MET A 121 -7.05 10.10 5.54
N ARG A 122 -6.33 10.83 4.67
CA ARG A 122 -6.65 12.22 4.39
C ARG A 122 -8.06 12.38 3.82
N GLN A 123 -8.42 11.59 2.81
CA GLN A 123 -9.75 11.63 2.21
C GLN A 123 -10.84 11.21 3.20
N TYR A 124 -10.60 10.15 3.96
CA TYR A 124 -11.50 9.66 5.01
C TYR A 124 -11.80 10.76 6.05
N PHE A 125 -10.78 11.39 6.64
CA PHE A 125 -10.99 12.45 7.63
C PHE A 125 -11.65 13.69 7.00
N ILE A 126 -11.35 14.05 5.75
CA ILE A 126 -12.05 15.15 5.06
C ILE A 126 -13.55 14.82 4.92
N ARG A 127 -13.90 13.58 4.55
CA ARG A 127 -15.28 13.12 4.45
C ARG A 127 -16.00 13.16 5.81
N VAL A 128 -15.34 12.70 6.87
CA VAL A 128 -15.92 12.64 8.23
C VAL A 128 -16.14 14.04 8.83
N TYR A 129 -15.17 14.95 8.69
CA TYR A 129 -15.21 16.26 9.34
C TYR A 129 -15.75 17.39 8.44
N GLY A 130 -15.95 17.14 7.15
CA GLY A 130 -16.50 18.09 6.17
C GLY A 130 -15.60 19.28 5.80
N LEU A 131 -14.55 19.56 6.60
CA LEU A 131 -13.62 20.67 6.39
C LEU A 131 -12.16 20.18 6.38
N LYS A 132 -11.42 20.55 5.33
CA LYS A 132 -10.01 20.14 5.15
C LYS A 132 -9.11 20.58 6.30
N SER A 133 -9.25 21.81 6.79
CA SER A 133 -8.45 22.32 7.91
C SER A 133 -8.71 21.56 9.20
N LEU A 134 -9.98 21.27 9.50
CA LEU A 134 -10.37 20.48 10.66
C LEU A 134 -9.85 19.04 10.55
N ALA A 135 -10.02 18.40 9.40
CA ALA A 135 -9.49 17.07 9.12
C ALA A 135 -7.96 16.98 9.34
N MET A 136 -7.20 17.96 8.84
CA MET A 136 -5.74 18.00 9.04
C MET A 136 -5.35 18.19 10.52
N ALA A 137 -6.12 18.97 11.28
CA ALA A 137 -5.91 19.11 12.72
C ALA A 137 -6.16 17.78 13.46
N HIS A 138 -7.22 17.05 13.09
CA HIS A 138 -7.50 15.73 13.63
C HIS A 138 -6.45 14.69 13.25
N ILE A 139 -5.96 14.69 12.00
CA ILE A 139 -4.85 13.80 11.57
C ILE A 139 -3.58 14.11 12.38
N SER A 140 -3.28 15.38 12.60
CA SER A 140 -2.11 15.77 13.41
C SER A 140 -2.24 15.32 14.86
N SER A 141 -3.40 15.52 15.48
CA SER A 141 -3.69 15.02 16.84
C SER A 141 -3.64 13.50 16.92
N PHE A 142 -4.17 12.78 15.92
CA PHE A 142 -4.12 11.33 15.85
C PHE A 142 -2.69 10.81 15.76
N LYS A 143 -1.87 11.34 14.84
CA LYS A 143 -0.44 10.99 14.71
C LYS A 143 0.34 11.27 16.00
N HIS A 144 0.07 12.40 16.65
CA HIS A 144 0.70 12.73 17.93
C HIS A 144 0.30 11.74 19.03
N SER A 145 -0.97 11.34 19.07
CA SER A 145 -1.47 10.36 20.05
C SER A 145 -0.89 8.96 19.80
N LEU A 146 -0.72 8.55 18.53
CA LEU A 146 0.00 7.32 18.19
C LEU A 146 1.45 7.36 18.69
N ALA A 147 2.15 8.49 18.50
CA ALA A 147 3.54 8.66 18.95
C ALA A 147 3.71 8.48 20.47
N ILE A 148 2.70 8.89 21.25
CA ILE A 148 2.70 8.75 22.71
C ILE A 148 2.43 7.30 23.13
N ASN A 149 1.48 6.63 22.47
CA ASN A 149 1.00 5.31 22.88
C ASN A 149 1.77 4.12 22.26
N GLN A 150 2.61 4.36 21.24
CA GLN A 150 3.28 3.28 20.48
C GLN A 150 4.16 2.33 21.31
N HIS A 151 4.65 2.76 22.47
CA HIS A 151 5.52 1.95 23.32
C HIS A 151 4.72 1.00 24.24
N GLU A 152 3.46 1.35 24.53
CA GLU A 152 2.61 0.62 25.46
C GLU A 152 1.53 -0.19 24.74
N ASN A 153 1.17 0.21 23.51
CA ASN A 153 0.12 -0.43 22.73
C ASN A 153 0.61 -0.87 21.34
N ARG A 154 0.55 -2.17 21.07
CA ARG A 154 1.05 -2.76 19.81
C ARG A 154 0.27 -2.28 18.59
N ARG A 155 -1.05 -2.11 18.71
CA ARG A 155 -1.89 -1.60 17.63
C ARG A 155 -1.51 -0.17 17.26
N ALA A 156 -1.30 0.68 18.27
CA ALA A 156 -0.79 2.03 18.09
C ALA A 156 0.61 2.03 17.45
N SER A 157 1.49 1.11 17.88
CA SER A 157 2.83 0.94 17.29
C SER A 157 2.80 0.61 15.80
N LEU A 158 1.95 -0.35 15.40
CA LEU A 158 1.78 -0.73 13.99
C LEU A 158 1.25 0.44 13.16
N PHE A 159 0.22 1.16 13.63
CA PHE A 159 -0.33 2.29 12.89
C PHE A 159 0.56 3.53 12.89
N TYR A 160 1.41 3.70 13.90
CA TYR A 160 2.49 4.69 13.88
C TYR A 160 3.48 4.41 12.74
N TRP A 161 3.84 3.15 12.55
CA TRP A 161 4.65 2.71 11.41
C TRP A 161 3.94 2.88 10.07
N PHE A 162 2.72 2.34 9.89
CA PHE A 162 1.99 2.38 8.62
C PHE A 162 1.68 3.80 8.11
N LEU A 163 1.55 4.77 9.02
CA LEU A 163 1.35 6.18 8.66
C LEU A 163 2.65 6.92 8.33
N GLY A 164 3.78 6.20 8.27
CA GLY A 164 5.11 6.71 7.98
C GLY A 164 5.62 7.65 9.07
N CYS A 165 5.18 7.48 10.31
CA CYS A 165 5.65 8.28 11.44
C CYS A 165 6.88 7.66 12.11
N ASP A 166 7.14 6.37 11.91
CA ASP A 166 8.39 5.74 12.27
C ASP A 166 9.46 6.00 11.19
N GLU A 167 10.40 6.88 11.49
CA GLU A 167 11.48 7.23 10.55
C GLU A 167 12.41 6.05 10.25
N SER A 168 12.58 5.08 11.17
CA SER A 168 13.44 3.92 10.94
C SER A 168 12.85 2.93 9.94
N ARG A 169 11.52 2.87 9.85
CA ARG A 169 10.76 1.94 8.99
C ARG A 169 9.91 2.66 7.94
N LYS A 170 10.24 3.92 7.64
CA LYS A 170 9.45 4.77 6.75
C LYS A 170 9.34 4.22 5.33
N PHE A 171 10.42 3.63 4.83
CA PHE A 171 10.49 3.05 3.49
C PHE A 171 9.55 1.83 3.33
N SER A 172 9.38 1.03 4.39
CA SER A 172 8.51 -0.14 4.39
C SER A 172 7.05 0.17 4.71
N ALA A 173 6.70 1.41 5.09
CA ALA A 173 5.41 1.74 5.69
C ALA A 173 4.19 1.35 4.82
N ASP A 174 4.22 1.70 3.53
CA ASP A 174 3.10 1.40 2.63
C ASP A 174 3.01 -0.11 2.34
N TYR A 175 4.14 -0.79 2.06
CA TYR A 175 4.20 -2.25 1.87
C TYR A 175 3.76 -3.04 3.11
N ALA A 176 4.14 -2.56 4.29
CA ALA A 176 3.80 -3.18 5.56
C ALA A 176 2.30 -3.12 5.83
N PHE A 177 1.66 -2.00 5.48
CA PHE A 177 0.22 -1.89 5.58
C PHE A 177 -0.51 -2.82 4.62
N GLU A 178 -0.02 -2.95 3.38
CA GLU A 178 -0.57 -3.89 2.40
C GLU A 178 -0.52 -5.34 2.91
N PHE A 179 0.63 -5.75 3.44
CA PHE A 179 0.76 -7.07 4.05
C PHE A 179 -0.14 -7.23 5.29
N PHE A 180 -0.19 -6.22 6.17
CA PHE A 180 -1.05 -6.26 7.36
C PHE A 180 -2.53 -6.44 7.00
N LYS A 181 -3.03 -5.75 5.97
CA LYS A 181 -4.40 -5.95 5.47
C LYS A 181 -4.61 -7.40 5.00
N SER A 182 -3.65 -7.97 4.28
CA SER A 182 -3.71 -9.37 3.84
C SER A 182 -3.80 -10.33 5.04
N VAL A 183 -2.96 -10.13 6.06
CA VAL A 183 -3.04 -10.88 7.33
C VAL A 183 -4.43 -10.76 7.96
N VAL A 184 -4.98 -9.55 8.06
CA VAL A 184 -6.33 -9.33 8.61
C VAL A 184 -7.38 -10.10 7.80
N LYS A 185 -7.35 -10.02 6.46
CA LYS A 185 -8.25 -10.79 5.59
C LYS A 185 -8.13 -12.30 5.86
N HIS A 186 -6.90 -12.83 5.98
CA HIS A 186 -6.67 -14.24 6.30
C HIS A 186 -7.18 -14.62 7.69
N VAL A 187 -7.00 -13.77 8.71
CA VAL A 187 -7.57 -14.01 10.06
C VAL A 187 -9.09 -14.13 9.96
N LEU A 188 -9.75 -13.20 9.27
CA LEU A 188 -11.20 -13.20 9.09
C LEU A 188 -11.67 -14.46 8.37
N VAL A 189 -10.99 -14.89 7.30
CA VAL A 189 -11.31 -16.11 6.56
C VAL A 189 -11.16 -17.35 7.46
N VAL A 190 -9.99 -17.52 8.10
CA VAL A 190 -9.68 -18.70 8.92
C VAL A 190 -10.60 -18.80 10.15
N HIS A 191 -10.99 -17.67 10.74
CA HIS A 191 -11.88 -17.68 11.89
C HIS A 191 -13.33 -18.01 11.53
N ASN A 192 -13.75 -17.64 10.32
CA ASN A 192 -15.12 -17.89 9.83
C ASN A 192 -15.26 -19.19 9.01
N LYS A 193 -14.19 -19.98 8.82
CA LYS A 193 -14.29 -21.33 8.26
C LYS A 193 -15.13 -22.21 9.21
N ALA A 194 -16.33 -22.57 8.77
CA ALA A 194 -17.13 -23.59 9.45
C ALA A 194 -16.37 -24.93 9.45
N PRO A 195 -16.48 -25.76 10.52
CA PRO A 195 -15.96 -27.12 10.48
C PRO A 195 -16.60 -27.86 9.30
N VAL A 196 -15.76 -28.43 8.43
CA VAL A 196 -16.16 -29.06 7.17
C VAL A 196 -17.23 -30.13 7.47
N LYS A 197 -18.49 -29.85 7.11
CA LYS A 197 -19.52 -30.89 7.02
C LYS A 197 -19.43 -31.48 5.60
N PRO A 198 -19.17 -32.78 5.43
CA PRO A 198 -18.78 -33.38 4.15
C PRO A 198 -19.84 -33.38 3.04
N PHE A 199 -20.98 -32.70 3.20
CA PHE A 199 -22.14 -32.80 2.29
C PHE A 199 -22.76 -31.46 1.86
N LEU A 200 -22.19 -30.33 2.26
CA LEU A 200 -22.68 -29.01 1.85
C LEU A 200 -21.56 -28.23 1.17
N VAL A 201 -21.88 -27.67 0.00
CA VAL A 201 -21.01 -26.72 -0.73
C VAL A 201 -20.56 -25.64 0.24
N GLN A 202 -19.25 -25.48 0.41
CA GLN A 202 -18.66 -24.45 1.26
C GLN A 202 -18.94 -23.08 0.66
N THR A 203 -20.00 -22.41 1.11
CA THR A 203 -20.08 -20.96 0.96
C THR A 203 -19.20 -20.37 2.06
N THR A 204 -17.99 -19.92 1.71
CA THR A 204 -17.23 -19.02 2.59
C THR A 204 -18.15 -17.86 2.96
N PRO A 205 -18.37 -17.57 4.26
CA PRO A 205 -19.19 -16.43 4.63
C PRO A 205 -18.56 -15.18 4.02
N ASP A 206 -19.36 -14.44 3.27
CA ASP A 206 -18.92 -13.25 2.56
C ASP A 206 -18.86 -12.08 3.57
N VAL A 207 -17.85 -12.12 4.43
CA VAL A 207 -17.63 -11.16 5.53
C VAL A 207 -17.44 -9.72 5.00
N MET A 208 -17.07 -9.59 3.73
CA MET A 208 -16.67 -8.35 3.06
C MET A 208 -17.83 -7.70 2.26
N THR A 209 -19.08 -8.03 2.55
CA THR A 209 -20.26 -7.52 1.82
C THR A 209 -20.75 -6.15 2.25
N SER A 210 -20.45 -5.72 3.48
CA SER A 210 -20.87 -4.43 4.03
C SER A 210 -19.83 -3.86 5.01
N LEU A 211 -19.90 -2.56 5.28
CA LEU A 211 -19.01 -1.95 6.28
C LEU A 211 -19.34 -2.47 7.67
N GLU A 212 -20.62 -2.66 7.98
CA GLU A 212 -21.11 -3.17 9.25
C GLU A 212 -20.64 -4.61 9.51
N SER A 213 -20.63 -5.47 8.49
CA SER A 213 -20.13 -6.84 8.62
C SER A 213 -18.62 -6.88 8.87
N ILE A 214 -17.86 -5.99 8.22
CA ILE A 214 -16.42 -5.85 8.44
C ILE A 214 -16.16 -5.34 9.86
N GLN A 215 -16.88 -4.30 10.31
CA GLN A 215 -16.75 -3.75 11.66
C GLN A 215 -17.11 -4.78 12.74
N TYR A 216 -18.19 -5.54 12.55
CA TYR A 216 -18.57 -6.60 13.47
C TYR A 216 -17.49 -7.67 13.57
N ALA A 217 -17.01 -8.18 12.43
CA ALA A 217 -15.98 -9.21 12.41
C ALA A 217 -14.64 -8.71 12.97
N TRP A 218 -14.29 -7.44 12.71
CA TRP A 218 -13.13 -6.78 13.31
C TRP A 218 -13.22 -6.75 14.84
N THR A 219 -14.31 -6.21 15.38
CA THR A 219 -14.50 -6.07 16.83
C THR A 219 -14.61 -7.44 17.52
N ASP A 220 -15.30 -8.40 16.91
CA ASP A 220 -15.49 -9.71 17.53
C ASP A 220 -14.22 -10.56 17.49
N LEU A 221 -13.51 -10.60 16.35
CA LEU A 221 -12.40 -11.52 16.14
C LEU A 221 -11.04 -10.89 16.47
N LEU A 222 -10.80 -9.65 16.05
CA LEU A 222 -9.52 -8.97 16.26
C LEU A 222 -9.51 -8.12 17.54
N GLY A 223 -10.67 -7.56 17.91
CA GLY A 223 -10.79 -6.57 18.97
C GLY A 223 -10.35 -5.18 18.52
N ASP A 224 -10.63 -4.18 19.35
CA ASP A 224 -10.24 -2.79 19.09
C ASP A 224 -8.75 -2.50 19.38
N GLY A 225 -8.05 -3.46 20.00
CA GLY A 225 -6.66 -3.36 20.42
C GLY A 225 -6.45 -2.57 21.72
N CYS A 226 -7.51 -2.13 22.39
CA CYS A 226 -7.48 -1.48 23.69
C CYS A 226 -7.48 -2.52 24.81
N VAL A 227 -6.49 -3.42 24.80
CA VAL A 227 -6.32 -4.44 25.84
C VAL A 227 -5.51 -3.85 26.99
N LEU A 228 -6.10 -3.81 28.19
CA LEU A 228 -5.39 -3.49 29.43
C LEU A 228 -5.07 -4.82 30.14
N ASP A 229 -3.80 -5.06 30.47
CA ASP A 229 -3.34 -6.34 31.00
C ASP A 229 -3.91 -6.70 32.40
N ASP A 230 -4.56 -5.75 33.11
CA ASP A 230 -4.90 -5.86 34.54
C ASP A 230 -6.40 -5.73 34.89
N VAL A 231 -7.35 -5.96 33.98
CA VAL A 231 -8.78 -5.88 34.31
C VAL A 231 -9.37 -7.28 34.58
N PRO A 232 -9.85 -7.58 35.80
CA PRO A 232 -10.48 -8.87 36.11
C PRO A 232 -11.74 -9.09 35.26
N ASP A 233 -11.89 -10.31 34.73
CA ASP A 233 -12.91 -10.74 33.75
C ASP A 233 -14.37 -10.36 34.08
N ASN A 234 -14.67 -10.08 35.35
CA ASN A 234 -16.04 -9.84 35.83
C ASN A 234 -16.59 -8.42 35.57
N ASN A 235 -15.79 -7.49 35.02
CA ASN A 235 -16.23 -6.11 34.73
C ASN A 235 -15.89 -5.63 33.31
N LEU A 236 -15.62 -6.57 32.40
CA LEU A 236 -15.17 -6.27 31.05
C LEU A 236 -16.37 -6.07 30.11
N ASN A 237 -16.49 -4.87 29.54
CA ASN A 237 -17.29 -4.69 28.33
C ASN A 237 -16.65 -5.51 27.19
N SER A 238 -17.47 -6.04 26.27
CA SER A 238 -17.03 -6.96 25.19
C SER A 238 -15.81 -6.43 24.38
N SER A 239 -15.63 -5.11 24.31
CA SER A 239 -14.56 -4.45 23.57
C SER A 239 -13.16 -4.60 24.20
N THR A 240 -13.02 -4.69 25.53
CA THR A 240 -11.69 -4.72 26.21
C THR A 240 -11.15 -6.12 26.49
N LYS A 241 -11.89 -7.17 26.12
CA LYS A 241 -11.45 -8.56 26.31
C LYS A 241 -10.29 -8.93 25.39
N LYS A 242 -9.21 -9.46 25.97
CA LYS A 242 -8.07 -9.99 25.23
C LYS A 242 -8.53 -11.06 24.24
N ARG A 243 -8.39 -10.77 22.94
CA ARG A 243 -8.68 -11.74 21.87
C ARG A 243 -7.53 -12.72 21.74
N LEU A 244 -7.86 -13.99 21.57
CA LEU A 244 -6.88 -15.08 21.44
C LEU A 244 -7.06 -15.76 20.10
N VAL A 245 -5.95 -16.19 19.50
CA VAL A 245 -5.94 -17.06 18.33
C VAL A 245 -5.33 -18.40 18.70
N THR A 246 -5.99 -19.49 18.29
CA THR A 246 -5.45 -20.84 18.51
C THR A 246 -4.21 -21.05 17.66
N LEU A 247 -3.28 -21.88 18.13
CA LEU A 247 -2.03 -22.13 17.41
C LEU A 247 -2.27 -22.69 16.01
N ALA A 248 -3.26 -23.58 15.85
CA ALA A 248 -3.66 -24.10 14.55
C ALA A 248 -4.09 -22.99 13.57
N LYS A 249 -4.91 -22.04 14.04
CA LYS A 249 -5.36 -20.90 13.23
C LYS A 249 -4.21 -19.92 12.94
N ALA A 250 -3.33 -19.66 13.92
CA ALA A 250 -2.16 -18.80 13.73
C ALA A 250 -1.21 -19.36 12.67
N ILE A 251 -0.95 -20.67 12.70
CA ILE A 251 -0.15 -21.38 11.69
C ILE A 251 -0.81 -21.27 10.31
N GLU A 252 -2.12 -21.50 10.22
CA GLU A 252 -2.86 -21.42 8.95
C GLU A 252 -2.81 -19.99 8.36
N VAL A 253 -3.07 -18.97 9.18
CA VAL A 253 -2.99 -17.55 8.76
C VAL A 253 -1.57 -17.21 8.31
N THR A 254 -0.55 -17.67 9.02
CA THR A 254 0.86 -17.42 8.66
C THR A 254 1.17 -18.01 7.28
N LYS A 255 0.77 -19.26 7.03
CA LYS A 255 0.98 -19.93 5.74
C LYS A 255 0.23 -19.24 4.59
N LEU A 256 -0.99 -18.78 4.83
CA LEU A 256 -1.75 -18.02 3.83
C LEU A 256 -1.11 -16.66 3.55
N SER A 257 -0.58 -15.99 4.58
CA SER A 257 -0.02 -14.65 4.45
C SER A 257 1.34 -14.65 3.74
N PHE A 258 2.13 -15.71 3.88
CA PHE A 258 3.41 -15.90 3.18
C PHE A 258 3.30 -16.89 2.00
N TYR A 259 2.11 -17.08 1.43
CA TYR A 259 1.91 -17.96 0.28
C TYR A 259 2.77 -17.51 -0.92
N ASP A 260 3.04 -18.44 -1.86
CA ASP A 260 3.87 -18.27 -3.07
C ASP A 260 5.39 -18.44 -2.89
N GLY A 261 5.81 -19.42 -2.08
CA GLY A 261 7.21 -19.88 -1.98
C GLY A 261 8.02 -19.29 -0.82
N ASN A 262 7.52 -18.26 -0.15
CA ASN A 262 8.15 -17.66 1.04
C ASN A 262 7.93 -18.49 2.31
N ASP A 263 6.99 -19.43 2.33
CA ASP A 263 6.77 -20.33 3.46
C ASP A 263 8.00 -21.20 3.79
N ARG A 264 8.91 -21.35 2.81
CA ARG A 264 10.19 -22.06 2.93
C ARG A 264 11.36 -21.15 3.30
N GLU A 265 11.16 -19.84 3.37
CA GLU A 265 12.19 -18.94 3.85
C GLU A 265 12.52 -19.26 5.31
N ALA A 266 13.81 -19.22 5.64
CA ALA A 266 14.29 -19.61 6.97
C ALA A 266 13.61 -18.78 8.07
N THR A 267 13.38 -17.49 7.83
CA THR A 267 12.71 -16.59 8.77
C THR A 267 11.25 -16.98 9.03
N VAL A 268 10.51 -17.41 7.99
CA VAL A 268 9.11 -17.86 8.15
C VAL A 268 9.07 -19.23 8.81
N SER A 269 9.98 -20.13 8.45
CA SER A 269 10.08 -21.46 9.05
C SER A 269 10.35 -21.37 10.55
N LEU A 270 11.29 -20.52 10.98
CA LEU A 270 11.57 -20.27 12.39
C LEU A 270 10.35 -19.71 13.13
N PHE A 271 9.64 -18.76 12.52
CA PHE A 271 8.41 -18.22 13.13
C PHE A 271 7.30 -19.28 13.25
N LEU A 272 7.16 -20.16 12.25
CA LEU A 272 6.21 -21.28 12.29
C LEU A 272 6.58 -22.32 13.34
N ASP A 273 7.87 -22.61 13.53
CA ASP A 273 8.33 -23.53 14.56
C ASP A 273 8.11 -22.96 15.97
N ASP A 274 8.41 -21.66 16.17
CA ASP A 274 8.09 -20.94 17.40
C ASP A 274 6.59 -20.96 17.74
N LEU A 275 5.71 -21.02 16.73
CA LEU A 275 4.26 -21.18 16.94
C LEU A 275 3.88 -22.61 17.32
N LYS A 276 4.55 -23.63 16.76
CA LYS A 276 4.29 -25.05 17.07
C LYS A 276 4.74 -25.43 18.46
N ASP A 277 5.83 -24.82 18.94
CA ASP A 277 6.42 -25.11 20.26
C ASP A 277 5.64 -24.48 21.42
N ARG A 278 4.66 -23.62 21.13
CA ARG A 278 3.79 -23.02 22.16
C ARG A 278 2.74 -24.02 22.64
N VAL A 279 2.39 -23.91 23.93
CA VAL A 279 1.35 -24.73 24.56
C VAL A 279 -0.01 -24.02 24.57
N ASN A 280 -0.01 -22.69 24.71
CA ASN A 280 -1.22 -21.90 24.90
C ASN A 280 -1.59 -21.10 23.64
N PRO A 281 -2.88 -20.79 23.44
CA PRO A 281 -3.31 -19.78 22.47
C PRO A 281 -2.55 -18.46 22.67
N ILE A 282 -2.28 -17.78 21.56
CA ILE A 282 -1.54 -16.52 21.55
C ILE A 282 -2.52 -15.33 21.52
N GLY A 283 -2.16 -14.22 22.19
CA GLY A 283 -2.93 -12.98 22.10
C GLY A 283 -2.97 -12.46 20.67
N MET A 284 -4.09 -11.89 20.24
CA MET A 284 -4.23 -11.37 18.87
C MET A 284 -3.20 -10.27 18.58
N GLU A 285 -3.00 -9.32 19.50
CA GLU A 285 -1.95 -8.30 19.38
C GLU A 285 -0.54 -8.91 19.35
N ASP A 286 -0.32 -10.01 20.09
CA ASP A 286 0.94 -10.74 20.08
C ASP A 286 1.23 -11.39 18.73
N PHE A 287 0.21 -12.04 18.17
CA PHE A 287 0.29 -12.67 16.88
C PHE A 287 0.48 -11.65 15.75
N LEU A 288 -0.33 -10.58 15.72
CA LEU A 288 -0.24 -9.53 14.71
C LEU A 288 1.11 -8.82 14.75
N SER A 289 1.65 -8.51 15.93
CA SER A 289 2.99 -7.93 16.03
C SER A 289 4.06 -8.91 15.53
N GLY A 290 4.01 -10.18 15.98
CA GLY A 290 5.01 -11.18 15.63
C GLY A 290 5.07 -11.50 14.14
N ILE A 291 3.91 -11.62 13.47
CA ILE A 291 3.88 -11.86 12.03
C ILE A 291 4.38 -10.65 11.23
N MET A 292 4.13 -9.42 11.71
CA MET A 292 4.66 -8.20 11.11
C MET A 292 6.17 -8.07 11.30
N ASP A 293 6.72 -8.49 12.44
CA ASP A 293 8.16 -8.53 12.67
C ASP A 293 8.85 -9.58 11.78
N CYS A 294 8.19 -10.73 11.56
CA CYS A 294 8.64 -11.75 10.62
C CYS A 294 8.70 -11.19 9.18
N TRP A 295 7.63 -10.51 8.75
CA TRP A 295 7.57 -9.86 7.44
C TRP A 295 8.62 -8.78 7.25
N LEU A 296 8.85 -7.94 8.27
CA LEU A 296 9.83 -6.86 8.19
C LEU A 296 11.24 -7.39 7.94
N LYS A 297 11.63 -8.48 8.61
CA LYS A 297 12.93 -9.12 8.40
C LYS A 297 13.11 -9.62 6.96
N LEU A 298 12.06 -10.21 6.38
CA LEU A 298 12.09 -10.64 4.97
C LEU A 298 12.20 -9.44 4.03
N PHE A 299 11.37 -8.41 4.25
CA PHE A 299 11.39 -7.19 3.47
C PHE A 299 12.78 -6.53 3.50
N GLU A 300 13.38 -6.38 4.68
CA GLU A 300 14.72 -5.83 4.83
C GLU A 300 15.77 -6.66 4.10
N PHE A 301 15.72 -8.00 4.21
CA PHE A 301 16.61 -8.88 3.47
C PHE A 301 16.46 -8.70 1.95
N THR A 302 15.23 -8.65 1.44
CA THR A 302 14.95 -8.40 0.02
C THR A 302 15.49 -7.04 -0.44
N VAL A 303 15.26 -5.97 0.32
CA VAL A 303 15.80 -4.65 0.00
C VAL A 303 17.33 -4.67 -0.02
N GLN A 304 17.99 -5.33 0.93
CA GLN A 304 19.46 -5.44 0.93
C GLN A 304 19.97 -6.23 -0.29
N LEU A 305 19.28 -7.31 -0.68
CA LEU A 305 19.63 -8.06 -1.88
C LEU A 305 19.51 -7.18 -3.13
N ILE A 306 18.43 -6.39 -3.23
CA ILE A 306 18.25 -5.45 -4.34
C ILE A 306 19.34 -4.38 -4.36
N ARG A 307 19.75 -3.85 -3.20
CA ARG A 307 20.87 -2.90 -3.10
C ARG A 307 22.18 -3.49 -3.60
N VAL A 308 22.45 -4.75 -3.29
CA VAL A 308 23.63 -5.44 -3.83
C VAL A 308 23.53 -5.53 -5.36
N LYS A 309 22.35 -5.83 -5.90
CA LYS A 309 22.12 -5.87 -7.35
C LYS A 309 22.28 -4.51 -8.01
N PHE A 310 21.84 -3.43 -7.37
CA PHE A 310 22.08 -2.06 -7.85
C PHE A 310 23.58 -1.78 -7.95
N LYS A 311 24.35 -2.08 -6.89
CA LYS A 311 25.82 -1.89 -6.88
C LYS A 311 26.57 -2.76 -7.88
N GLU A 312 26.05 -3.95 -8.20
CA GLU A 312 26.61 -4.80 -9.25
C GLU A 312 26.34 -4.23 -10.65
N ALA A 313 25.26 -3.47 -10.81
CA ALA A 313 24.85 -2.86 -12.07
C ALA A 313 25.47 -1.47 -12.31
N ASP A 314 25.67 -0.67 -11.25
CA ASP A 314 26.44 0.58 -11.24
C ASP A 314 27.94 0.25 -11.43
N LYS A 315 28.39 0.21 -12.68
CA LYS A 315 29.74 -0.22 -13.05
C LYS A 315 30.76 0.88 -12.86
N ASN A 316 30.34 2.12 -13.07
CA ASN A 316 31.21 3.28 -12.96
C ASN A 316 31.37 3.76 -11.50
N GLY A 317 30.49 3.32 -10.59
CA GLY A 317 30.51 3.61 -9.16
C GLY A 317 30.06 5.03 -8.82
N ASP A 318 29.29 5.67 -9.69
CA ASP A 318 28.82 7.05 -9.53
C ASP A 318 27.58 7.16 -8.62
N GLY A 319 27.02 6.03 -8.18
CA GLY A 319 25.86 5.96 -7.30
C GLY A 319 24.53 6.09 -8.04
N THR A 320 24.56 6.10 -9.37
CA THR A 320 23.39 6.15 -10.25
C THR A 320 23.49 5.04 -11.29
N MET A 321 22.40 4.76 -12.00
CA MET A 321 22.39 3.76 -13.05
C MET A 321 21.95 4.41 -14.35
N ASP A 322 22.86 4.43 -15.33
CA ASP A 322 22.57 4.91 -16.67
C ASP A 322 21.84 3.85 -17.51
N PHE A 323 21.45 4.23 -18.73
CA PHE A 323 20.68 3.34 -19.61
C PHE A 323 21.46 2.08 -20.03
N GLU A 324 22.76 2.20 -20.27
CA GLU A 324 23.60 1.07 -20.69
C GLU A 324 23.85 0.12 -19.52
N GLU A 325 24.01 0.65 -18.30
CA GLU A 325 24.07 -0.12 -17.06
C GLU A 325 22.75 -0.84 -16.77
N PHE A 326 21.61 -0.17 -16.95
CA PHE A 326 20.29 -0.77 -16.77
C PHE A 326 20.01 -1.88 -17.80
N ILE A 327 20.36 -1.68 -19.08
CA ILE A 327 20.27 -2.72 -20.11
C ILE A 327 21.17 -3.89 -19.77
N ALA A 328 22.43 -3.63 -19.38
CA ALA A 328 23.36 -4.68 -18.99
C ALA A 328 22.85 -5.47 -17.78
N PHE A 329 22.23 -4.80 -16.80
CA PHE A 329 21.55 -5.43 -15.67
C PHE A 329 20.41 -6.33 -16.14
N MET A 330 19.51 -5.83 -16.99
CA MET A 330 18.37 -6.59 -17.54
C MET A 330 18.81 -7.80 -18.38
N GLN A 331 19.98 -7.74 -19.03
CA GLN A 331 20.55 -8.83 -19.82
C GLN A 331 21.30 -9.86 -18.96
N ALA A 332 22.08 -9.41 -17.98
CA ALA A 332 22.88 -10.27 -17.10
C ALA A 332 22.01 -10.99 -16.07
N SER A 333 20.97 -10.29 -15.64
CA SER A 333 20.05 -10.80 -14.65
C SER A 333 18.94 -11.56 -15.36
N ASN A 334 18.89 -12.87 -15.16
CA ASN A 334 17.64 -13.63 -15.29
C ASN A 334 16.74 -13.28 -14.09
N VAL A 335 16.46 -11.97 -13.91
CA VAL A 335 16.17 -11.27 -12.66
C VAL A 335 15.23 -12.14 -11.81
N LEU A 336 15.71 -12.62 -10.66
CA LEU A 336 14.91 -13.18 -9.56
C LEU A 336 14.11 -14.48 -9.76
N GLY A 337 14.23 -15.21 -10.88
CA GLY A 337 13.47 -16.46 -11.05
C GLY A 337 12.03 -16.27 -11.52
N PHE A 338 11.75 -15.21 -12.28
CA PHE A 338 10.51 -15.05 -13.03
C PHE A 338 10.43 -16.11 -14.16
N SER A 339 9.87 -17.28 -13.84
CA SER A 339 9.54 -18.39 -14.76
C SER A 339 10.69 -18.91 -15.63
N GLU A 340 11.12 -20.14 -15.34
CA GLU A 340 12.03 -20.95 -16.14
C GLU A 340 11.44 -21.43 -17.49
N THR A 341 10.25 -20.95 -17.91
CA THR A 341 9.49 -21.56 -19.02
C THR A 341 9.68 -20.99 -20.43
N LYS A 342 10.55 -20.00 -20.70
CA LYS A 342 10.75 -19.53 -22.09
C LYS A 342 12.19 -19.36 -22.54
N LYS A 343 12.96 -20.45 -22.52
CA LYS A 343 14.30 -20.55 -23.12
C LYS A 343 14.33 -20.75 -24.66
N ARG A 344 13.25 -20.50 -25.40
CA ARG A 344 13.15 -20.91 -26.83
C ARG A 344 12.91 -19.81 -27.88
N GLU A 345 13.10 -18.53 -27.54
CA GLU A 345 12.77 -17.44 -28.46
C GLU A 345 13.85 -16.33 -28.56
N LEU A 346 15.13 -16.71 -28.41
CA LEU A 346 16.24 -15.81 -28.07
C LEU A 346 16.77 -14.83 -29.15
N ALA A 347 16.24 -14.82 -30.38
CA ALA A 347 16.68 -13.88 -31.43
C ALA A 347 15.63 -12.85 -31.85
N ARG A 348 14.34 -13.08 -31.54
CA ARG A 348 13.27 -12.08 -31.69
C ARG A 348 13.10 -11.18 -30.44
N THR A 349 13.97 -11.40 -29.45
CA THR A 349 13.90 -10.86 -28.09
C THR A 349 14.73 -9.62 -27.84
N GLU A 350 15.86 -9.37 -28.52
CA GLU A 350 16.75 -8.25 -28.16
C GLU A 350 16.10 -6.88 -28.44
N ALA A 351 15.55 -6.66 -29.65
CA ALA A 351 14.85 -5.42 -29.98
C ALA A 351 13.51 -5.24 -29.21
N ARG A 352 12.94 -6.32 -28.69
CA ARG A 352 11.76 -6.27 -27.82
C ARG A 352 12.15 -5.93 -26.39
N MET A 353 13.18 -6.60 -25.86
CA MET A 353 13.78 -6.35 -24.56
C MET A 353 14.32 -4.92 -24.46
N ARG A 354 14.97 -4.42 -25.52
CA ARG A 354 15.45 -3.03 -25.57
C ARG A 354 14.30 -2.03 -25.55
N ARG A 355 13.19 -2.30 -26.26
CA ARG A 355 11.98 -1.46 -26.22
C ARG A 355 11.29 -1.47 -24.85
N GLU A 356 11.22 -2.64 -24.23
CA GLU A 356 10.67 -2.79 -22.88
C GLU A 356 11.55 -2.11 -21.83
N ALA A 357 12.87 -2.28 -21.94
CA ALA A 357 13.84 -1.60 -21.09
C ALA A 357 13.78 -0.07 -21.26
N ILE A 358 13.59 0.45 -22.48
CA ILE A 358 13.35 1.90 -22.68
C ILE A 358 12.11 2.36 -21.92
N ALA A 359 10.99 1.64 -22.06
CA ALA A 359 9.75 2.01 -21.40
C ALA A 359 9.87 1.98 -19.87
N ILE A 360 10.56 0.98 -19.32
CA ILE A 360 10.84 0.90 -17.88
C ILE A 360 11.79 2.02 -17.46
N TYR A 361 12.90 2.21 -18.17
CA TYR A 361 13.89 3.23 -17.86
C TYR A 361 13.27 4.63 -17.85
N ASP A 362 12.52 5.01 -18.89
CA ASP A 362 11.81 6.30 -18.99
C ASP A 362 10.83 6.53 -17.82
N SER A 363 10.29 5.45 -17.24
CA SER A 363 9.38 5.53 -16.08
C SER A 363 10.10 5.67 -14.73
N LEU A 364 11.39 5.35 -14.67
CA LEU A 364 12.20 5.35 -13.44
C LEU A 364 13.20 6.50 -13.38
N THR A 365 13.61 7.04 -14.53
CA THR A 365 14.59 8.12 -14.57
C THR A 365 14.07 9.43 -14.00
N ASN A 366 14.97 10.16 -13.34
CA ASN A 366 14.75 11.54 -12.95
C ASN A 366 14.98 12.54 -14.12
N ASP A 367 14.94 13.83 -13.84
CA ASP A 367 15.15 14.91 -14.83
C ASP A 367 16.52 14.84 -15.54
N ASP A 368 17.51 14.19 -14.92
CA ASP A 368 18.87 13.99 -15.45
C ASP A 368 18.98 12.70 -16.29
N ASN A 369 17.88 12.00 -16.53
CA ASN A 369 17.83 10.75 -17.31
C ASN A 369 18.71 9.63 -16.71
N ILE A 370 18.76 9.55 -15.38
CA ILE A 370 19.46 8.50 -14.61
C ILE A 370 18.51 7.87 -13.59
N ILE A 371 18.73 6.60 -13.25
CA ILE A 371 17.99 5.89 -12.21
C ILE A 371 18.79 5.98 -10.90
N ASP A 372 18.19 6.52 -9.85
CA ASP A 372 18.77 6.46 -8.51
C ASP A 372 18.47 5.14 -7.79
N GLU A 373 19.21 4.87 -6.71
CA GLU A 373 19.08 3.64 -5.92
C GLU A 373 17.63 3.42 -5.45
N ASN A 374 16.91 4.47 -5.04
CA ASN A 374 15.55 4.33 -4.51
C ASN A 374 14.56 4.00 -5.62
N ALA A 375 14.62 4.68 -6.76
CA ALA A 375 13.78 4.39 -7.92
C ALA A 375 13.98 2.94 -8.40
N PHE A 376 15.22 2.46 -8.41
CA PHE A 376 15.53 1.08 -8.75
C PHE A 376 14.98 0.07 -7.73
N ILE A 377 15.14 0.34 -6.42
CA ILE A 377 14.59 -0.52 -5.37
C ILE A 377 13.07 -0.56 -5.46
N GLU A 378 12.41 0.59 -5.55
CA GLU A 378 10.95 0.69 -5.65
C GLU A 378 10.44 -0.09 -6.85
N TYR A 379 11.06 0.07 -8.02
CA TYR A 379 10.74 -0.72 -9.20
C TYR A 379 10.84 -2.22 -8.94
N LEU A 380 12.00 -2.70 -8.44
CA LEU A 380 12.18 -4.13 -8.23
C LEU A 380 11.26 -4.69 -7.16
N LEU A 381 10.91 -3.91 -6.13
CA LEU A 381 9.90 -4.32 -5.15
C LEU A 381 8.52 -4.50 -5.78
N THR A 382 8.13 -3.70 -6.79
CA THR A 382 6.88 -3.94 -7.56
C THR A 382 6.90 -5.21 -8.40
N GLN A 383 8.08 -5.76 -8.66
CA GLN A 383 8.22 -7.02 -9.38
C GLN A 383 8.25 -8.22 -8.42
N VAL A 384 8.54 -8.00 -7.13
CA VAL A 384 8.55 -9.07 -6.13
C VAL A 384 7.12 -9.60 -5.93
N GLN A 385 6.91 -10.83 -6.40
CA GLN A 385 5.60 -11.47 -6.51
C GLN A 385 4.83 -11.52 -5.18
N TRP A 386 5.51 -11.81 -4.08
CA TRP A 386 4.89 -11.88 -2.74
C TRP A 386 4.55 -10.50 -2.13
N LEU A 387 5.08 -9.42 -2.69
CA LEU A 387 4.69 -8.04 -2.36
C LEU A 387 3.54 -7.53 -3.25
N SER A 388 3.26 -8.22 -4.36
CA SER A 388 2.49 -7.66 -5.48
C SER A 388 1.10 -8.25 -5.69
N ASN A 389 0.70 -9.28 -4.93
CA ASN A 389 -0.53 -10.01 -5.25
C ASN A 389 -1.74 -9.64 -4.37
N GLU A 390 -2.70 -8.95 -5.02
CA GLU A 390 -4.09 -8.76 -4.58
C GLU A 390 -5.04 -9.86 -5.09
N GLU A 391 -4.58 -10.78 -5.94
CA GLU A 391 -5.44 -11.79 -6.57
C GLU A 391 -4.98 -13.22 -6.21
N ASP A 392 -5.96 -14.10 -5.91
CA ASP A 392 -5.89 -15.55 -5.67
C ASP A 392 -5.88 -16.14 -4.25
N ALA A 393 -6.23 -15.39 -3.20
CA ALA A 393 -6.57 -16.04 -1.92
C ALA A 393 -7.88 -16.88 -1.99
N THR A 394 -8.77 -16.58 -2.95
CA THR A 394 -10.04 -17.29 -3.15
C THR A 394 -9.89 -18.64 -3.87
N VAL A 395 -8.83 -18.85 -4.65
CA VAL A 395 -8.64 -20.09 -5.42
C VAL A 395 -7.98 -21.18 -4.57
N VAL A 396 -7.07 -20.83 -3.67
CA VAL A 396 -6.28 -21.80 -2.90
C VAL A 396 -7.13 -22.56 -1.87
N ALA A 397 -8.21 -21.97 -1.35
CA ALA A 397 -9.13 -22.65 -0.43
C ALA A 397 -9.84 -23.86 -1.08
N ALA A 398 -10.01 -23.86 -2.42
CA ALA A 398 -10.61 -24.96 -3.15
C ALA A 398 -9.61 -26.08 -3.50
N VAL A 399 -8.30 -25.79 -3.57
CA VAL A 399 -7.27 -26.73 -4.03
C VAL A 399 -6.69 -27.61 -2.92
N VAL A 400 -6.88 -27.24 -1.64
CA VAL A 400 -6.41 -28.02 -0.48
C VAL A 400 -7.41 -29.12 -0.05
N ALA A 401 -8.56 -29.24 -0.73
CA ALA A 401 -9.44 -30.40 -0.54
C ALA A 401 -8.76 -31.67 -1.09
N PRO A 402 -8.55 -32.73 -0.29
CA PRO A 402 -8.01 -33.97 -0.81
C PRO A 402 -8.98 -34.54 -1.86
N SER A 403 -8.48 -34.79 -3.07
CA SER A 403 -9.23 -35.47 -4.13
C SER A 403 -9.83 -36.77 -3.59
N PRO A 404 -11.12 -37.05 -3.82
CA PRO A 404 -11.75 -38.30 -3.42
C PRO A 404 -11.37 -39.40 -4.41
N SER A 405 -10.11 -39.81 -4.40
CA SER A 405 -9.64 -40.92 -5.23
C SER A 405 -8.43 -41.59 -4.58
N ASP A 406 -8.64 -42.17 -3.40
CA ASP A 406 -7.78 -43.28 -2.91
C ASP A 406 -8.48 -44.14 -1.85
N ALA A 407 -9.80 -44.33 -2.00
CA ALA A 407 -10.50 -45.39 -1.30
C ALA A 407 -10.45 -46.66 -2.17
N SER A 408 -9.47 -47.52 -1.91
CA SER A 408 -9.52 -48.91 -2.38
C SER A 408 -10.76 -49.59 -1.79
N PRO A 409 -11.56 -50.35 -2.57
CA PRO A 409 -12.75 -51.00 -2.05
C PRO A 409 -12.35 -52.17 -1.14
N VAL A 410 -12.68 -52.06 0.14
CA VAL A 410 -12.67 -53.21 1.06
C VAL A 410 -13.92 -54.04 0.73
N SER A 411 -13.72 -55.24 0.20
CA SER A 411 -14.77 -56.22 -0.04
C SER A 411 -15.47 -56.61 1.27
N PRO A 412 -16.81 -56.79 1.28
CA PRO A 412 -17.51 -57.24 2.47
C PRO A 412 -17.22 -58.73 2.71
N VAL A 413 -16.82 -59.06 3.94
CA VAL A 413 -16.75 -60.45 4.42
C VAL A 413 -18.16 -60.88 4.81
N ASP A 414 -18.71 -61.83 4.07
CA ASP A 414 -19.94 -62.54 4.41
C ASP A 414 -19.77 -63.28 5.75
N HIS A 415 -20.55 -62.89 6.75
CA HIS A 415 -20.85 -63.75 7.88
C HIS A 415 -22.09 -64.58 7.54
N ASN A 416 -21.86 -65.87 7.28
CA ASN A 416 -22.93 -66.86 7.28
C ASN A 416 -22.93 -67.58 8.66
N PRO A 417 -24.09 -67.78 9.30
CA PRO A 417 -24.16 -68.38 10.62
C PRO A 417 -24.28 -69.91 10.52
N SER A 418 -23.56 -70.63 11.38
CA SER A 418 -23.87 -71.98 11.86
C SER A 418 -23.16 -72.22 13.18
#